data_AF-K1REL7-F1
#
_entry.id   AF-K1REL7-F1
#
_cell.length_a   1.000
_cell.length_b   1.000
_cell.length_c   1.000
_cell.angle_alpha   90.00
_cell.angle_beta   90.00
_cell.angle_gamma   90.00
#
_symmetry.space_group_name_H-M   'P 1'
#
loop_
_entity.id
_entity.type
_entity.pdbx_description
1 polymer ?
#
loop_
_entity_poly.entity_id
_entity_poly.type
_entity_poly.pdbx_seq_one_letter_code
_entity_poly.pdbx_strand_id
1 'polypeptide(L)'
;EVMANETSDTNLETLEQYTGEVYAIRALCYSELIKCFCKAYDPATAAQEQGVVLRTKYFEAEPVRRASLYDSYKFVVEDLIRAEERLDDEEDAQSNYYMSEAAVQAIRARVALYMQDWETAITYSSKLIDDKQDTFQLASYQETAPDGAPMFDYMWAYDMSPEVIWRIGFTSTSYGGALGTVFLNFNRDYTYFYPDYIPSQWVLDAYEDNDMRSAAYFADSESGITIGYPSGMDYPLLVKYYGNRGIFIPMNVFHVSMPKPLRLAEQYLIRAEAYCRQPN
;
A
#
# COMPACT_ATOMS: atom_id res chain seq x y z
N GLU A 1 -2.50 29.89 12.06
CA GLU A 1 -3.26 31.13 11.78
C GLU A 1 -4.71 30.82 11.42
N VAL A 2 -4.98 29.90 10.48
CA VAL A 2 -6.35 29.49 10.12
C VAL A 2 -7.14 28.92 11.32
N MET A 3 -6.65 27.87 12.00
CA MET A 3 -7.34 27.29 13.16
C MET A 3 -7.53 28.26 14.32
N ALA A 4 -6.58 29.18 14.54
CA ALA A 4 -6.65 30.16 15.63
C ALA A 4 -7.74 31.24 15.41
N ASN A 5 -8.21 31.40 14.17
CA ASN A 5 -9.23 32.38 13.79
C ASN A 5 -10.59 31.72 13.53
N GLU A 6 -10.71 30.40 13.65
CA GLU A 6 -11.94 29.65 13.47
C GLU A 6 -12.64 29.46 14.83
N THR A 7 -13.96 29.59 14.85
CA THR A 7 -14.79 29.53 16.06
C THR A 7 -15.90 28.48 16.00
N SER A 8 -16.14 27.89 14.83
CA SER A 8 -17.08 26.78 14.67
C SER A 8 -16.41 25.46 15.04
N ASP A 9 -16.94 24.76 16.04
CA ASP A 9 -16.43 23.45 16.48
C ASP A 9 -16.36 22.44 15.32
N THR A 10 -17.40 22.35 14.50
CA THR A 10 -17.43 21.48 13.31
C THR A 10 -16.32 21.81 12.30
N ASN A 11 -16.04 23.11 12.08
CA ASN A 11 -14.94 23.50 11.20
C ASN A 11 -13.59 23.18 11.82
N LEU A 12 -13.44 23.32 13.14
CA LEU A 12 -12.21 22.97 13.86
C LEU A 12 -11.93 21.46 13.77
N GLU A 13 -12.94 20.62 13.99
CA GLU A 13 -12.83 19.16 13.81
C GLU A 13 -12.41 18.79 12.38
N THR A 14 -13.06 19.40 11.38
CA THR A 14 -12.71 19.19 9.97
C THR A 14 -11.26 19.64 9.66
N LEU A 15 -10.81 20.75 10.25
CA LEU A 15 -9.44 21.25 10.06
C LEU A 15 -8.40 20.37 10.74
N GLU A 16 -8.70 19.77 11.90
CA GLU A 16 -7.82 18.80 12.55
C GLU A 16 -7.70 17.52 11.72
N GLN A 17 -8.81 16.99 11.22
CA GLN A 17 -8.83 15.86 10.29
C GLN A 17 -7.92 16.12 9.08
N TYR A 18 -8.14 17.23 8.35
CA TYR A 18 -7.31 17.59 7.20
C TYR A 18 -5.83 17.77 7.57
N THR A 19 -5.56 18.35 8.73
CA THR A 19 -4.19 18.52 9.22
C THR A 19 -3.53 17.16 9.49
N GLY A 20 -4.25 16.23 10.11
CA GLY A 20 -3.81 14.85 10.34
C GLY A 20 -3.50 14.12 9.04
N GLU A 21 -4.41 14.19 8.06
CA GLU A 21 -4.22 13.57 6.75
C GLU A 21 -2.98 14.11 6.02
N VAL A 22 -2.75 15.42 6.08
CA VAL A 22 -1.58 16.05 5.46
C VAL A 22 -0.28 15.60 6.12
N TYR A 23 -0.25 15.51 7.45
CA TYR A 23 0.92 14.96 8.15
C TYR A 23 1.18 13.51 7.76
N ALA A 24 0.14 12.67 7.70
CA ALA A 24 0.24 11.27 7.29
C ALA A 24 0.78 11.12 5.86
N ILE A 25 0.24 11.88 4.90
CA ILE A 25 0.70 11.86 3.50
C ILE A 25 2.15 12.35 3.40
N ARG A 26 2.52 13.41 4.14
CA ARG A 26 3.88 13.93 4.14
C ARG A 26 4.86 12.89 4.69
N ALA A 27 4.52 12.23 5.79
CA ALA A 27 5.31 11.14 6.35
C ALA A 27 5.47 9.98 5.35
N LEU A 28 4.38 9.57 4.67
CA LEU A 28 4.44 8.55 3.63
C LEU A 28 5.41 8.96 2.51
N CYS A 29 5.25 10.16 1.94
CA CYS A 29 6.12 10.67 0.89
C CYS A 29 7.60 10.69 1.30
N TYR A 30 7.92 11.17 2.50
CA TYR A 30 9.31 11.17 2.98
C TYR A 30 9.83 9.75 3.24
N SER A 31 9.02 8.84 3.77
CA SER A 31 9.44 7.44 3.95
C SER A 31 9.74 6.75 2.61
N GLU A 32 8.97 7.03 1.56
CA GLU A 32 9.23 6.55 0.19
C GLU A 32 10.52 7.17 -0.39
N LEU A 33 10.75 8.47 -0.19
CA LEU A 33 12.00 9.12 -0.60
C LEU A 33 13.22 8.49 0.11
N ILE A 34 13.10 8.25 1.42
CA ILE A 34 14.17 7.61 2.19
C ILE A 34 14.44 6.21 1.65
N LYS A 35 13.40 5.40 1.44
CA LYS A 35 13.49 4.04 0.89
C LYS A 35 14.19 4.00 -0.47
N CYS A 36 13.93 4.98 -1.34
CA CYS A 36 14.49 5.01 -2.69
C CYS A 36 15.91 5.61 -2.78
N PHE A 37 16.28 6.55 -1.90
CA PHE A 37 17.48 7.38 -2.07
C PHE A 37 18.48 7.31 -0.91
N CYS A 38 18.21 6.53 0.14
CA CYS A 38 19.10 6.37 1.28
C CYS A 38 19.58 4.92 1.44
N LYS A 39 20.59 4.73 2.28
CA LYS A 39 20.95 3.39 2.75
C LYS A 39 19.86 2.84 3.66
N ALA A 40 19.81 1.51 3.82
CA ALA A 40 19.00 0.88 4.84
C ALA A 40 19.35 1.44 6.23
N TYR A 41 18.35 1.62 7.07
CA TYR A 41 18.54 2.18 8.40
C TYR A 41 19.26 1.17 9.30
N ASP A 42 20.34 1.62 9.90
CA ASP A 42 21.05 0.92 10.97
C ASP A 42 21.12 1.89 12.16
N PRO A 43 20.50 1.56 13.31
CA PRO A 43 20.50 2.41 14.50
C PRO A 43 21.90 2.86 14.93
N ALA A 44 22.93 2.03 14.70
CA ALA A 44 24.31 2.35 15.10
C ALA A 44 25.00 3.39 14.20
N THR A 45 24.54 3.56 12.95
CA THR A 45 25.22 4.39 11.94
C THR A 45 24.33 5.47 11.31
N ALA A 46 23.02 5.44 11.54
CA ALA A 46 22.05 6.34 10.90
C ALA A 46 22.35 7.84 11.11
N ALA A 47 22.96 8.23 12.23
CA ALA A 47 23.34 9.61 12.49
C ALA A 47 24.51 10.11 11.61
N GLN A 48 25.33 9.20 11.09
CA GLN A 48 26.47 9.50 10.22
C GLN A 48 26.14 9.31 8.73
N GLU A 49 25.05 8.61 8.42
CA GLU A 49 24.61 8.37 7.05
C GLU A 49 23.76 9.53 6.51
N GLN A 50 23.81 9.73 5.19
CA GLN A 50 23.04 10.79 4.55
C GLN A 50 21.58 10.36 4.35
N GLY A 51 20.65 11.19 4.81
CA GLY A 51 19.21 11.05 4.62
C GLY A 51 18.71 11.85 3.42
N VAL A 52 17.57 12.52 3.54
CA VAL A 52 16.99 13.35 2.46
C VAL A 52 17.02 14.84 2.83
N VAL A 53 16.73 15.71 1.86
CA VAL A 53 16.52 17.14 2.16
C VAL A 53 15.16 17.28 2.82
N LEU A 54 15.12 17.83 4.02
CA LEU A 54 13.87 18.07 4.76
C LEU A 54 13.40 19.50 4.50
N ARG A 55 12.14 19.64 4.10
CA ARG A 55 11.44 20.91 3.97
C ARG A 55 10.21 20.90 4.85
N THR A 56 10.11 21.90 5.72
CA THR A 56 8.98 22.08 6.63
C THR A 56 8.08 23.22 6.21
N LYS A 57 8.54 24.08 5.30
CA LYS A 57 7.84 25.28 4.85
C LYS A 57 7.69 25.29 3.33
N TYR A 58 6.51 25.70 2.87
CA TYR A 58 6.19 25.71 1.44
C TYR A 58 6.81 26.90 0.71
N PHE A 59 6.57 28.13 1.20
CA PHE A 59 6.96 29.38 0.53
C PHE A 59 8.30 29.98 0.99
N GLU A 60 8.80 29.58 2.15
CA GLU A 60 10.05 30.11 2.69
C GLU A 60 11.26 29.33 2.15
N ALA A 61 12.32 30.07 1.84
CA ALA A 61 13.59 29.46 1.47
C ALA A 61 14.21 28.75 2.68
N GLU A 62 14.44 27.45 2.53
CA GLU A 62 15.16 26.63 3.51
C GLU A 62 16.47 26.15 2.88
N PRO A 63 17.56 25.99 3.66
CA PRO A 63 18.80 25.42 3.14
C PRO A 63 18.57 24.05 2.50
N VAL A 64 18.95 23.90 1.23
CA VAL A 64 18.83 22.62 0.49
C VAL A 64 20.04 21.74 0.81
N ARG A 65 20.05 21.16 2.00
CA ARG A 65 21.07 20.20 2.44
C ARG A 65 20.39 18.93 2.94
N ARG A 66 20.94 17.78 2.58
CA ARG A 66 20.49 16.49 3.11
C ARG A 66 20.71 16.46 4.62
N ALA A 67 19.67 16.09 5.36
CA ALA A 67 19.76 15.77 6.77
C ALA A 67 20.50 14.43 6.97
N SER A 68 20.74 14.04 8.22
CA SER A 68 21.18 12.68 8.52
C SER A 68 20.03 11.68 8.22
N LEU A 69 20.37 10.40 8.06
CA LEU A 69 19.36 9.36 7.92
C LEU A 69 18.51 9.25 9.19
N TYR A 70 19.14 9.38 10.36
CA TYR A 70 18.45 9.50 11.65
C TYR A 70 17.41 10.61 11.67
N ASP A 71 17.80 11.86 11.33
CA ASP A 71 16.89 13.01 11.35
C ASP A 71 15.77 12.87 10.31
N SER A 72 16.04 12.20 9.18
CA SER A 72 15.03 11.96 8.14
C SER A 72 13.93 11.01 8.62
N TYR A 73 14.29 9.91 9.29
CA TYR A 73 13.32 9.01 9.91
C TYR A 73 12.62 9.66 11.09
N LYS A 74 13.35 10.40 11.93
CA LYS A 74 12.74 11.18 13.03
C LYS A 74 11.66 12.12 12.52
N PHE A 75 11.91 12.81 11.41
CA PHE A 75 10.91 13.69 10.79
C PHE A 75 9.64 12.93 10.37
N VAL A 76 9.79 11.75 9.76
CA VAL A 76 8.66 10.87 9.41
C VAL A 76 7.87 10.46 10.65
N VAL A 77 8.56 9.99 11.70
CA VAL A 77 7.92 9.53 12.94
C VAL A 77 7.18 10.66 13.65
N GLU A 78 7.76 11.87 13.73
CA GLU A 78 7.09 13.03 14.33
C GLU A 78 5.81 13.42 13.57
N ASP A 79 5.81 13.36 12.24
CA ASP A 79 4.61 13.62 11.46
C ASP A 79 3.55 12.53 11.67
N LEU A 80 3.93 11.26 11.78
CA LEU A 80 2.98 10.18 12.09
C LEU A 80 2.36 10.35 13.49
N ILE A 81 3.14 10.76 14.49
CA ILE A 81 2.62 11.06 15.83
C ILE A 81 1.60 12.20 15.76
N ARG A 82 1.93 13.31 15.08
CA ARG A 82 1.01 14.44 14.92
C ARG A 82 -0.25 14.08 14.15
N ALA A 83 -0.16 13.14 13.21
CA ALA A 83 -1.31 12.64 12.47
C ALA A 83 -2.22 11.78 13.36
N GLU A 84 -1.66 10.82 14.09
CA GLU A 84 -2.42 9.94 15.01
C GLU A 84 -3.12 10.74 16.11
N GLU A 85 -2.52 11.82 16.62
CA GLU A 85 -3.14 12.72 17.61
C GLU A 85 -4.39 13.47 17.10
N ARG A 86 -4.65 13.47 15.79
CA ARG A 86 -5.66 14.31 15.12
C ARG A 86 -6.76 13.55 14.41
N LEU A 87 -6.47 12.33 13.98
CA LEU A 87 -7.40 11.51 13.23
C LEU A 87 -8.26 10.71 14.21
N ASP A 88 -9.57 10.75 13.98
CA ASP A 88 -10.54 9.99 14.77
C ASP A 88 -10.54 8.52 14.36
N ASP A 89 -10.59 7.61 15.33
CA ASP A 89 -10.63 6.17 15.07
C ASP A 89 -12.02 5.70 14.64
N GLU A 90 -13.08 6.46 14.95
CA GLU A 90 -14.45 6.21 14.46
C GLU A 90 -14.56 6.31 12.93
N GLU A 91 -13.64 7.02 12.28
CA GLU A 91 -13.58 7.20 10.82
C GLU A 91 -12.79 6.09 10.09
N ASP A 92 -12.29 5.10 10.83
CA ASP A 92 -11.61 3.95 10.23
C ASP A 92 -12.60 3.05 9.48
N ALA A 93 -12.27 2.76 8.22
CA ALA A 93 -13.09 1.92 7.36
C ALA A 93 -12.25 1.07 6.41
N GLN A 94 -12.80 -0.06 5.99
CA GLN A 94 -12.22 -0.92 4.96
C GLN A 94 -12.17 -0.19 3.63
N SER A 95 -11.09 -0.42 2.87
CA SER A 95 -10.90 0.12 1.52
C SER A 95 -11.03 1.65 1.45
N ASN A 96 -10.61 2.36 2.51
CA ASN A 96 -10.70 3.81 2.60
C ASN A 96 -9.81 4.50 1.55
N TYR A 97 -10.27 5.66 1.07
CA TYR A 97 -9.55 6.50 0.11
C TYR A 97 -8.79 7.63 0.79
N TYR A 98 -9.26 8.07 1.96
CA TYR A 98 -8.62 9.10 2.78
C TYR A 98 -7.67 8.46 3.79
N MET A 99 -6.69 9.24 4.26
CA MET A 99 -5.87 8.76 5.37
C MET A 99 -6.72 8.73 6.63
N SER A 100 -6.70 7.60 7.31
CA SER A 100 -7.38 7.39 8.59
C SER A 100 -6.36 7.09 9.68
N GLU A 101 -6.80 6.99 10.93
CA GLU A 101 -5.93 6.61 12.04
C GLU A 101 -5.28 5.24 11.77
N ALA A 102 -6.04 4.25 11.29
CA ALA A 102 -5.51 2.95 10.89
C ALA A 102 -4.44 3.04 9.79
N ALA A 103 -4.59 3.94 8.81
CA ALA A 103 -3.58 4.16 7.78
C ALA A 103 -2.28 4.71 8.38
N VAL A 104 -2.37 5.65 9.33
CA VAL A 104 -1.22 6.19 10.06
C VAL A 104 -0.53 5.10 10.88
N GLN A 105 -1.30 4.29 11.61
CA GLN A 105 -0.78 3.18 12.40
C GLN A 105 -0.06 2.14 11.52
N ALA A 106 -0.61 1.84 10.33
CA ALA A 106 0.00 0.92 9.38
C ALA A 106 1.34 1.43 8.82
N ILE A 107 1.42 2.73 8.51
CA ILE A 107 2.67 3.37 8.09
C ILE A 107 3.67 3.38 9.25
N ARG A 108 3.22 3.64 10.48
CA ARG A 108 4.08 3.66 11.67
C ARG A 108 4.70 2.29 11.97
N ALA A 109 3.92 1.21 11.84
CA ALA A 109 4.44 -0.16 11.95
C ALA A 109 5.52 -0.45 10.89
N ARG A 110 5.27 -0.07 9.63
CA ARG A 110 6.22 -0.25 8.51
C ARG A 110 7.51 0.53 8.75
N VAL A 111 7.40 1.80 9.12
CA VAL A 111 8.55 2.67 9.39
C VAL A 111 9.37 2.16 10.58
N ALA A 112 8.70 1.72 11.65
CA ALA A 112 9.36 1.11 12.80
C ALA A 112 10.15 -0.14 12.41
N LEU A 113 9.56 -1.02 11.58
CA LEU A 113 10.27 -2.20 11.05
C LEU A 113 11.54 -1.79 10.29
N TYR A 114 11.46 -0.80 9.40
CA TYR A 114 12.63 -0.30 8.67
C TYR A 114 13.70 0.28 9.59
N MET A 115 13.30 0.92 10.70
CA MET A 115 14.20 1.47 11.71
C MET A 115 14.79 0.43 12.65
N GLN A 116 14.41 -0.84 12.52
CA GLN A 116 14.75 -1.91 13.47
C GLN A 116 14.20 -1.66 14.88
N ASP A 117 13.10 -0.90 14.99
CA ASP A 117 12.35 -0.69 16.22
C ASP A 117 11.24 -1.76 16.30
N TRP A 118 11.66 -2.95 16.76
CA TRP A 118 10.80 -4.13 16.79
C TRP A 118 9.60 -3.98 17.72
N GLU A 119 9.78 -3.33 18.87
CA GLU A 119 8.73 -3.13 19.86
C GLU A 119 7.62 -2.22 19.32
N THR A 120 7.99 -1.09 18.70
CA THR A 120 7.02 -0.20 18.04
C THR A 120 6.35 -0.90 16.86
N ALA A 121 7.09 -1.67 16.05
CA ALA A 121 6.52 -2.41 14.93
C ALA A 121 5.45 -3.42 15.38
N ILE A 122 5.72 -4.18 16.44
CA ILE A 122 4.77 -5.12 17.06
C ILE A 122 3.56 -4.36 17.60
N THR A 123 3.79 -3.29 18.36
CA THR A 123 2.71 -2.50 18.98
C THR A 123 1.73 -2.00 17.93
N TYR A 124 2.22 -1.35 16.88
CA TYR A 124 1.36 -0.74 15.87
C TYR A 124 0.70 -1.74 14.93
N SER A 125 1.37 -2.84 14.61
CA SER A 125 0.73 -3.92 13.84
C SER A 125 -0.34 -4.64 14.67
N SER A 126 -0.14 -4.82 15.97
CA SER A 126 -1.15 -5.40 16.87
C SER A 126 -2.39 -4.53 17.03
N LYS A 127 -2.27 -3.19 17.06
CA LYS A 127 -3.46 -2.30 17.02
C LYS A 127 -4.38 -2.64 15.84
N LEU A 128 -3.80 -2.86 14.66
CA LEU A 128 -4.56 -3.14 13.44
C LEU A 128 -5.12 -4.56 13.38
N ILE A 129 -4.38 -5.54 13.93
CA ILE A 129 -4.75 -6.96 13.85
C ILE A 129 -5.69 -7.37 14.99
N ASP A 130 -5.44 -6.88 16.20
CA ASP A 130 -6.10 -7.34 17.42
C ASP A 130 -7.17 -6.32 17.86
N ASP A 131 -6.83 -5.03 17.94
CA ASP A 131 -7.75 -4.01 18.47
C ASP A 131 -8.80 -3.59 17.42
N LYS A 132 -8.41 -3.49 16.14
CA LYS A 132 -9.30 -3.13 15.01
C LYS A 132 -9.81 -4.33 14.20
N GLN A 133 -9.88 -5.51 14.82
CA GLN A 133 -10.29 -6.76 14.16
C GLN A 133 -11.76 -6.76 13.66
N ASP A 134 -12.63 -5.93 14.25
CA ASP A 134 -14.01 -5.76 13.79
C ASP A 134 -14.07 -4.91 12.50
N THR A 135 -13.09 -4.04 12.30
CA THR A 135 -12.97 -3.18 11.12
C THR A 135 -12.19 -3.86 10.00
N PHE A 136 -11.09 -4.57 10.28
CA PHE A 136 -10.23 -5.16 9.24
C PHE A 136 -10.10 -6.67 9.39
N GLN A 137 -10.28 -7.40 8.29
CA GLN A 137 -10.10 -8.86 8.23
C GLN A 137 -9.30 -9.26 6.99
N LEU A 138 -8.56 -10.37 7.05
CA LEU A 138 -7.86 -10.89 5.88
C LEU A 138 -8.86 -11.30 4.78
N ALA A 139 -8.50 -11.07 3.52
CA ALA A 139 -9.35 -11.49 2.41
C ALA A 139 -9.39 -13.02 2.34
N SER A 140 -10.57 -13.60 2.51
CA SER A 140 -10.73 -15.05 2.65
C SER A 140 -11.13 -15.73 1.35
N TYR A 141 -10.69 -16.99 1.17
CA TYR A 141 -11.22 -17.89 0.15
C TYR A 141 -12.52 -18.59 0.55
N GLN A 142 -12.88 -18.51 1.83
CA GLN A 142 -14.09 -19.11 2.39
C GLN A 142 -15.29 -18.16 2.34
N GLU A 143 -15.04 -16.87 2.14
CA GLU A 143 -16.06 -15.84 2.03
C GLU A 143 -16.34 -15.54 0.56
N THR A 144 -17.63 -15.45 0.22
CA THR A 144 -18.09 -15.11 -1.13
C THR A 144 -18.35 -13.62 -1.23
N ALA A 145 -17.77 -12.98 -2.23
CA ALA A 145 -17.95 -11.57 -2.54
C ALA A 145 -19.23 -11.32 -3.37
N PRO A 146 -19.64 -10.05 -3.59
CA PRO A 146 -20.88 -9.73 -4.30
C PRO A 146 -20.99 -10.27 -5.73
N ASP A 147 -19.86 -10.53 -6.40
CA ASP A 147 -19.82 -11.11 -7.75
C ASP A 147 -19.86 -12.66 -7.77
N GLY A 148 -19.91 -13.29 -6.59
CA GLY A 148 -19.89 -14.74 -6.43
C GLY A 148 -18.48 -15.35 -6.39
N ALA A 149 -17.42 -14.56 -6.55
CA ALA A 149 -16.05 -15.03 -6.43
C ALA A 149 -15.62 -15.06 -4.94
N PRO A 150 -14.52 -15.76 -4.60
CA PRO A 150 -13.89 -15.62 -3.30
C PRO A 150 -13.47 -14.17 -3.02
N MET A 151 -13.58 -13.73 -1.77
CA MET A 151 -13.22 -12.35 -1.35
C MET A 151 -11.76 -11.99 -1.69
N PHE A 152 -10.86 -12.97 -1.65
CA PHE A 152 -9.47 -12.79 -2.06
C PHE A 152 -9.33 -12.40 -3.55
N ASP A 153 -10.06 -13.05 -4.44
CA ASP A 153 -10.02 -12.77 -5.88
C ASP A 153 -10.71 -11.44 -6.18
N TYR A 154 -11.84 -11.19 -5.50
CA TYR A 154 -12.59 -9.94 -5.59
C TYR A 154 -11.75 -8.72 -5.24
N MET A 155 -10.86 -8.83 -4.25
CA MET A 155 -9.92 -7.76 -3.88
C MET A 155 -9.12 -7.25 -5.09
N TRP A 156 -8.61 -8.14 -5.93
CA TRP A 156 -7.79 -7.78 -7.08
C TRP A 156 -8.65 -7.34 -8.27
N ALA A 157 -9.83 -7.92 -8.43
CA ALA A 157 -10.74 -7.63 -9.54
C ALA A 157 -11.54 -6.33 -9.38
N TYR A 158 -11.88 -5.92 -8.15
CA TYR A 158 -12.77 -4.78 -7.86
C TYR A 158 -12.15 -3.72 -6.96
N ASP A 159 -10.91 -3.93 -6.55
CA ASP A 159 -10.15 -3.05 -5.68
C ASP A 159 -10.74 -2.84 -4.28
N MET A 160 -11.61 -3.74 -3.82
CA MET A 160 -12.32 -3.66 -2.54
C MET A 160 -12.14 -4.94 -1.73
N SER A 161 -11.87 -4.80 -0.44
CA SER A 161 -11.73 -5.94 0.47
C SER A 161 -11.71 -5.48 1.93
N PRO A 162 -12.13 -6.34 2.88
CA PRO A 162 -11.93 -6.09 4.31
C PRO A 162 -10.45 -5.98 4.73
N GLU A 163 -9.53 -6.46 3.88
CA GLU A 163 -8.10 -6.45 4.17
C GLU A 163 -7.43 -5.09 3.87
N VAL A 164 -8.04 -4.28 3.00
CA VAL A 164 -7.42 -3.05 2.51
C VAL A 164 -7.62 -1.96 3.56
N ILE A 165 -6.53 -1.47 4.14
CA ILE A 165 -6.55 -0.37 5.11
C ILE A 165 -6.66 0.97 4.36
N TRP A 166 -5.86 1.13 3.30
CA TRP A 166 -5.88 2.34 2.48
C TRP A 166 -5.62 2.03 1.01
N ARG A 167 -6.34 2.73 0.13
CA ARG A 167 -6.19 2.66 -1.32
C ARG A 167 -6.27 4.05 -1.96
N ILE A 168 -5.71 4.17 -3.17
CA ILE A 168 -5.85 5.38 -3.97
C ILE A 168 -7.17 5.30 -4.75
N GLY A 169 -8.11 6.20 -4.45
CA GLY A 169 -9.40 6.26 -5.13
C GLY A 169 -9.27 6.75 -6.57
N PHE A 170 -9.89 6.03 -7.50
CA PHE A 170 -10.06 6.47 -8.90
C PHE A 170 -11.54 6.56 -9.27
N THR A 171 -11.84 7.34 -10.31
CA THR A 171 -13.14 7.37 -10.98
C THR A 171 -12.99 6.95 -12.44
N SER A 172 -14.10 6.74 -13.13
CA SER A 172 -14.12 6.44 -14.58
C SER A 172 -13.47 7.53 -15.45
N THR A 173 -13.36 8.76 -14.94
CA THR A 173 -12.81 9.93 -15.65
C THR A 173 -11.53 10.50 -15.04
N SER A 174 -11.09 9.97 -13.90
CA SER A 174 -9.88 10.39 -13.20
C SER A 174 -9.20 9.18 -12.57
N TYR A 175 -8.17 8.65 -13.25
CA TYR A 175 -7.46 7.45 -12.83
C TYR A 175 -5.96 7.55 -13.15
N GLY A 176 -5.17 6.74 -12.45
CA GLY A 176 -3.72 6.69 -12.59
C GLY A 176 -3.24 5.86 -13.77
N GLY A 177 -1.94 5.53 -13.76
CA GLY A 177 -1.32 4.73 -14.81
C GLY A 177 -1.84 3.29 -14.89
N ALA A 178 -1.74 2.72 -16.09
CA ALA A 178 -2.12 1.35 -16.41
C ALA A 178 -1.03 0.35 -15.95
N LEU A 179 -0.88 0.18 -14.63
CA LEU A 179 0.18 -0.62 -13.99
C LEU A 179 0.28 -2.05 -14.52
N GLY A 180 -0.83 -2.68 -14.89
CA GLY A 180 -0.82 -4.04 -15.44
C GLY A 180 -0.18 -4.18 -16.81
N THR A 181 0.07 -3.07 -17.52
CA THR A 181 0.58 -3.10 -18.89
C THR A 181 1.91 -3.85 -18.95
N VAL A 182 2.82 -3.60 -18.00
CA VAL A 182 4.15 -4.25 -18.00
C VAL A 182 4.10 -5.77 -17.79
N PHE A 183 2.99 -6.29 -17.27
CA PHE A 183 2.82 -7.72 -16.97
C PHE A 183 1.94 -8.46 -17.99
N LEU A 184 1.12 -7.76 -18.79
CA LEU A 184 0.06 -8.38 -19.59
C LEU A 184 0.01 -7.84 -21.03
N ASN A 185 -0.08 -6.52 -21.18
CA ASN A 185 -0.05 -5.78 -22.45
C ASN A 185 -0.85 -6.39 -23.62
N PHE A 186 -2.14 -6.71 -23.44
CA PHE A 186 -2.95 -7.33 -24.51
C PHE A 186 -3.72 -6.35 -25.40
N ASN A 187 -3.59 -5.03 -25.18
CA ASN A 187 -4.40 -4.02 -25.88
C ASN A 187 -4.09 -3.88 -27.38
N ARG A 188 -3.04 -4.55 -27.88
CA ARG A 188 -2.64 -4.49 -29.29
C ARG A 188 -3.66 -5.16 -30.22
N ASP A 189 -4.15 -6.34 -29.83
CA ASP A 189 -5.05 -7.17 -30.63
C ASP A 189 -6.13 -7.88 -29.80
N TYR A 190 -6.18 -7.62 -28.49
CA TYR A 190 -7.12 -8.19 -27.52
C TYR A 190 -7.15 -9.73 -27.49
N THR A 191 -6.14 -10.36 -28.08
CA THR A 191 -6.09 -11.81 -28.26
C THR A 191 -4.84 -12.37 -27.59
N TYR A 192 -3.71 -11.67 -27.74
CA TYR A 192 -2.41 -12.13 -27.27
C TYR A 192 -1.81 -11.17 -26.27
N PHE A 193 -1.02 -11.72 -25.36
CA PHE A 193 -0.33 -11.00 -24.29
C PHE A 193 1.11 -10.70 -24.71
N TYR A 194 1.60 -9.52 -24.34
CA TYR A 194 2.94 -9.02 -24.73
C TYR A 194 3.69 -8.44 -23.52
N PRO A 195 3.95 -9.25 -22.47
CA PRO A 195 4.54 -8.77 -21.21
C PRO A 195 5.97 -8.25 -21.39
N ASP A 196 6.32 -7.20 -20.65
CA ASP A 196 7.71 -6.75 -20.51
C ASP A 196 8.47 -7.58 -19.47
N TYR A 197 7.74 -8.13 -18.48
CA TYR A 197 8.28 -8.96 -17.41
C TYR A 197 7.44 -10.22 -17.21
N ILE A 198 8.13 -11.35 -16.98
CA ILE A 198 7.54 -12.62 -16.57
C ILE A 198 8.08 -13.03 -15.19
N PRO A 199 7.30 -13.77 -14.37
CA PRO A 199 7.80 -14.25 -13.07
C PRO A 199 8.95 -15.23 -13.25
N SER A 200 9.99 -15.13 -12.43
CA SER A 200 11.05 -16.14 -12.40
C SER A 200 10.53 -17.46 -11.80
N GLN A 201 11.06 -18.60 -12.26
CA GLN A 201 10.60 -19.92 -11.82
C GLN A 201 10.57 -20.09 -10.29
N TRP A 202 11.61 -19.63 -9.58
CA TRP A 202 11.66 -19.75 -8.11
C TRP A 202 10.53 -18.99 -7.39
N VAL A 203 9.95 -17.97 -8.02
CA VAL A 203 8.77 -17.26 -7.47
C VAL A 203 7.53 -18.12 -7.63
N LEU A 204 7.37 -18.80 -8.77
CA LEU A 204 6.27 -19.75 -8.99
C LEU A 204 6.39 -20.93 -8.03
N ASP A 205 7.61 -21.47 -7.87
CA ASP A 205 7.91 -22.59 -6.97
C ASP A 205 7.78 -22.23 -5.47
N ALA A 206 7.65 -20.94 -5.13
CA ALA A 206 7.42 -20.50 -3.76
C ALA A 206 5.99 -20.78 -3.26
N TYR A 207 5.07 -21.14 -4.17
CA TYR A 207 3.69 -21.50 -3.86
C TYR A 207 3.54 -23.02 -3.88
N GLU A 208 2.98 -23.58 -2.80
CA GLU A 208 2.63 -25.00 -2.75
C GLU A 208 1.44 -25.29 -3.67
N ASP A 209 1.27 -26.54 -4.13
CA ASP A 209 0.21 -26.94 -5.07
C ASP A 209 -1.21 -26.61 -4.59
N ASN A 210 -1.42 -26.56 -3.26
CA ASN A 210 -2.70 -26.23 -2.63
C ASN A 210 -2.81 -24.75 -2.19
N ASP A 211 -1.81 -23.92 -2.50
CA ASP A 211 -1.86 -22.48 -2.22
C ASP A 211 -2.77 -21.78 -3.23
N MET A 212 -3.96 -21.43 -2.76
CA MET A 212 -4.99 -20.78 -3.57
C MET A 212 -4.54 -19.43 -4.15
N ARG A 213 -3.53 -18.77 -3.55
CA ARG A 213 -3.01 -17.48 -4.03
C ARG A 213 -2.33 -17.61 -5.39
N SER A 214 -1.79 -18.78 -5.72
CA SER A 214 -1.11 -19.03 -6.99
C SER A 214 -2.04 -18.73 -8.16
N ALA A 215 -3.25 -19.29 -8.15
CA ALA A 215 -4.26 -19.09 -9.20
C ALA A 215 -4.84 -17.66 -9.25
N ALA A 216 -4.79 -16.91 -8.15
CA ALA A 216 -5.22 -15.52 -8.14
C ALA A 216 -4.15 -14.55 -8.65
N TYR A 217 -2.88 -14.90 -8.50
CA TYR A 217 -1.76 -14.07 -8.92
C TYR A 217 -1.29 -14.41 -10.33
N PHE A 218 -1.30 -15.68 -10.70
CA PHE A 218 -0.74 -16.16 -11.95
C PHE A 218 -1.78 -16.88 -12.79
N ALA A 219 -1.70 -16.70 -14.10
CA ALA A 219 -2.50 -17.45 -15.06
C ALA A 219 -1.71 -17.69 -16.34
N ASP A 220 -1.99 -18.81 -16.99
CA ASP A 220 -1.30 -19.32 -18.17
C ASP A 220 -2.30 -19.65 -19.30
N SER A 221 -1.88 -20.46 -20.26
CA SER A 221 -2.72 -20.82 -21.41
C SER A 221 -4.00 -21.57 -21.03
N GLU A 222 -4.03 -22.31 -19.92
CA GLU A 222 -5.26 -22.97 -19.42
C GLU A 222 -6.30 -21.93 -19.00
N SER A 223 -5.84 -20.75 -18.57
CA SER A 223 -6.66 -19.60 -18.21
C SER A 223 -6.92 -18.65 -19.38
N GLY A 224 -6.53 -19.02 -20.60
CA GLY A 224 -6.70 -18.21 -21.81
C GLY A 224 -5.61 -17.17 -22.04
N ILE A 225 -4.48 -17.24 -21.33
CA ILE A 225 -3.34 -16.35 -21.51
C ILE A 225 -2.36 -16.95 -22.53
N THR A 226 -2.33 -16.41 -23.74
CA THR A 226 -1.35 -16.81 -24.77
C THR A 226 -0.35 -15.68 -25.03
N ILE A 227 0.94 -15.93 -24.81
CA ILE A 227 2.00 -14.93 -25.00
C ILE A 227 2.43 -14.90 -26.47
N GLY A 228 2.21 -13.77 -27.13
CA GLY A 228 2.47 -13.64 -28.57
C GLY A 228 1.54 -14.53 -29.41
N TYR A 229 1.95 -14.84 -30.65
CA TYR A 229 1.13 -15.56 -31.64
C TYR A 229 0.84 -17.04 -31.26
N PRO A 230 0.02 -17.81 -32.02
CA PRO A 230 -0.36 -19.19 -31.67
C PRO A 230 0.78 -20.20 -31.46
N SER A 231 2.01 -19.90 -31.90
CA SER A 231 3.23 -20.67 -31.60
C SER A 231 4.04 -20.02 -30.46
N GLY A 232 3.33 -19.29 -29.61
CA GLY A 232 3.86 -18.43 -28.56
C GLY A 232 4.41 -19.22 -27.39
N MET A 233 4.91 -18.48 -26.40
CA MET A 233 5.39 -19.05 -25.16
C MET A 233 4.19 -19.39 -24.28
N ASP A 234 4.17 -20.60 -23.72
CA ASP A 234 3.26 -20.96 -22.64
C ASP A 234 4.01 -20.79 -21.32
N TYR A 235 3.66 -19.74 -20.58
CA TYR A 235 4.29 -19.40 -19.32
C TYR A 235 3.34 -18.56 -18.45
N PRO A 236 3.25 -18.81 -17.13
CA PRO A 236 2.36 -18.06 -16.26
C PRO A 236 2.70 -16.56 -16.21
N LEU A 237 1.69 -15.70 -16.34
CA LEU A 237 1.80 -14.25 -16.20
C LEU A 237 1.16 -13.75 -14.91
N LEU A 238 1.67 -12.63 -14.39
CA LEU A 238 1.08 -11.95 -13.23
C LEU A 238 -0.23 -11.25 -13.63
N VAL A 239 -1.37 -11.87 -13.31
CA VAL A 239 -2.72 -11.36 -13.64
C VAL A 239 -3.33 -10.48 -12.54
N LYS A 240 -2.65 -10.33 -11.42
CA LYS A 240 -3.04 -9.47 -10.28
C LYS A 240 -3.43 -8.04 -10.67
N TYR A 241 -2.88 -7.52 -11.78
CA TYR A 241 -3.09 -6.16 -12.29
C TYR A 241 -3.88 -6.14 -13.61
N TYR A 242 -4.76 -7.12 -13.86
CA TYR A 242 -5.56 -7.20 -15.09
C TYR A 242 -6.41 -5.94 -15.35
N GLY A 243 -6.96 -5.37 -14.28
CA GLY A 243 -7.76 -4.15 -14.29
C GLY A 243 -9.08 -4.30 -13.54
N ASN A 244 -9.67 -3.18 -13.11
CA ASN A 244 -10.90 -3.18 -12.34
C ASN A 244 -12.12 -3.57 -13.20
N ARG A 245 -12.77 -4.69 -12.86
CA ARG A 245 -13.90 -5.26 -13.59
C ARG A 245 -15.20 -4.46 -13.48
N GLY A 246 -15.36 -3.68 -12.41
CA GLY A 246 -16.56 -2.87 -12.17
C GLY A 246 -16.55 -1.52 -12.89
N ILE A 247 -15.38 -0.90 -13.03
CA ILE A 247 -15.25 0.48 -13.51
C ILE A 247 -14.56 0.55 -14.88
N PHE A 248 -13.37 -0.05 -15.02
CA PHE A 248 -12.48 0.21 -16.16
C PHE A 248 -12.68 -0.77 -17.32
N ILE A 249 -12.82 -2.06 -17.02
CA ILE A 249 -13.02 -3.09 -18.06
C ILE A 249 -14.28 -2.80 -18.91
N PRO A 250 -15.45 -2.41 -18.36
CA PRO A 250 -16.63 -2.07 -19.15
C PRO A 250 -16.42 -0.87 -20.10
N MET A 251 -15.41 -0.05 -19.84
CA MET A 251 -15.05 1.12 -20.65
C MET A 251 -13.91 0.84 -21.64
N ASN A 252 -13.48 -0.43 -21.77
CA ASN A 252 -12.27 -0.84 -22.51
C ASN A 252 -10.99 -0.15 -22.00
N VAL A 253 -10.95 0.17 -20.71
CA VAL A 253 -9.74 0.62 -20.01
C VAL A 253 -9.16 -0.59 -19.27
N PHE A 254 -8.10 -1.17 -19.83
CA PHE A 254 -7.44 -2.35 -19.27
C PHE A 254 -6.23 -1.97 -18.42
N HIS A 255 -5.77 -2.90 -17.57
CA HIS A 255 -4.56 -2.77 -16.77
C HIS A 255 -4.57 -1.65 -15.72
N VAL A 256 -5.70 -0.97 -15.52
CA VAL A 256 -5.90 0.06 -14.50
C VAL A 256 -6.62 -0.58 -13.32
N SER A 257 -5.98 -0.55 -12.15
CA SER A 257 -6.51 -0.98 -10.87
C SER A 257 -6.16 0.08 -9.83
N MET A 258 -7.01 0.30 -8.84
CA MET A 258 -6.70 1.20 -7.73
C MET A 258 -5.57 0.59 -6.86
N PRO A 259 -4.42 1.26 -6.71
CA PRO A 259 -3.38 0.82 -5.79
C PRO A 259 -3.90 0.68 -4.36
N LYS A 260 -3.41 -0.33 -3.63
CA LYS A 260 -3.77 -0.63 -2.23
C LYS A 260 -2.51 -0.63 -1.36
N PRO A 261 -1.93 0.55 -1.06
CA PRO A 261 -0.59 0.63 -0.50
C PRO A 261 -0.49 0.08 0.92
N LEU A 262 -1.58 0.04 1.68
CA LEU A 262 -1.63 -0.47 3.05
C LEU A 262 -2.69 -1.57 3.14
N ARG A 263 -2.28 -2.78 3.54
CA ARG A 263 -3.17 -3.94 3.72
C ARG A 263 -2.87 -4.64 5.03
N LEU A 264 -3.89 -5.25 5.63
CA LEU A 264 -3.75 -6.00 6.89
C LEU A 264 -2.75 -7.15 6.76
N ALA A 265 -2.69 -7.83 5.61
CA ALA A 265 -1.70 -8.90 5.37
C ALA A 265 -0.24 -8.42 5.54
N GLU A 266 0.07 -7.15 5.22
CA GLU A 266 1.39 -6.59 5.48
C GLU A 266 1.65 -6.43 6.98
N GLN A 267 0.64 -6.05 7.76
CA GLN A 267 0.76 -5.89 9.21
C GLN A 267 1.06 -7.22 9.89
N TYR A 268 0.44 -8.31 9.42
CA TYR A 268 0.79 -9.66 9.88
C TYR A 268 2.26 -10.00 9.60
N LEU A 269 2.76 -9.65 8.41
CA LEU A 269 4.16 -9.87 8.04
C LEU A 269 5.13 -9.01 8.86
N ILE A 270 4.82 -7.72 9.06
CA ILE A 270 5.59 -6.81 9.90
C ILE A 270 5.70 -7.35 11.32
N ARG A 271 4.56 -7.76 11.91
CA ARG A 271 4.51 -8.30 13.27
C ARG A 271 5.32 -9.58 13.39
N ALA A 272 5.15 -10.50 12.44
CA ALA A 272 5.88 -11.76 12.43
C ALA A 272 7.39 -11.55 12.31
N GLU A 273 7.84 -10.68 11.39
CA GLU A 273 9.27 -10.37 11.26
C GLU A 273 9.83 -9.73 12.52
N ALA A 274 9.13 -8.74 13.10
CA ALA A 274 9.57 -8.07 14.31
C ALA A 274 9.72 -9.03 15.49
N TYR A 275 8.76 -9.97 15.68
CA TYR A 275 8.90 -11.02 16.70
C TYR A 275 10.11 -11.93 16.44
N CYS A 276 10.38 -12.31 15.19
CA CYS A 276 11.57 -13.11 14.86
C CYS A 276 12.89 -12.37 15.14
N ARG A 277 12.87 -11.03 15.18
CA ARG A 277 14.06 -10.19 15.40
C ARG A 277 14.27 -9.80 16.86
N GLN A 278 13.25 -9.95 17.71
CA GLN A 278 13.41 -9.71 19.14
C GLN A 278 14.41 -10.73 19.74
N PRO A 279 15.37 -10.28 20.56
CA PRO A 279 16.17 -11.21 21.35
C PRO A 279 15.23 -11.95 22.32
N ASN A 280 15.35 -13.28 22.38
CA ASN A 280 14.70 -14.10 23.41
C ASN A 280 15.07 -13.65 24.83
#